data_AF-W2STL0-F1
#
_entry.id   AF-W2STL0-F1
#
_cell.length_a   1.000
_cell.length_b   1.000
_cell.length_c   1.000
_cell.angle_alpha   90.00
_cell.angle_beta   90.00
_cell.angle_gamma   90.00
#
_symmetry.space_group_name_H-M   'P 1'
#
loop_
_entity.id
_entity.type
_entity.pdbx_description
1 polymer ?
#
loop_
_entity_poly.entity_id
_entity_poly.type
_entity_poly.pdbx_seq_one_letter_code
_entity_poly.pdbx_strand_id
1 'polypeptide(L)'
;MTKAAQLVRAANDLPRCGDEYELCNSFCAFTTFVEQQETRMRLMLTTLMRNTGCPTRLPTLDSNVEEYLERIIMVDDHVVERANLCSQGIVMDELDRAGRDDVAELPKTVIGAESTRKR
;
A
#
# COMPACT_ATOMS: atom_id res chain seq x y z
N MET A 1 -9.65 -6.25 7.69
CA MET A 1 -8.85 -5.91 8.90
C MET A 1 -8.91 -6.99 9.98
N THR A 2 -10.09 -7.49 10.39
CA THR A 2 -10.26 -8.40 11.53
C THR A 2 -9.44 -9.71 11.45
N LYS A 3 -9.34 -10.31 10.26
CA LYS A 3 -8.56 -11.55 10.03
C LYS A 3 -7.04 -11.33 10.15
N ALA A 4 -6.52 -10.21 9.65
CA ALA A 4 -5.09 -9.91 9.76
C ALA A 4 -4.67 -9.70 11.22
N ALA A 5 -5.49 -8.97 12.00
CA ALA A 5 -5.24 -8.77 13.42
C ALA A 5 -5.28 -10.08 14.22
N GLN A 6 -6.12 -11.05 13.84
CA GLN A 6 -6.14 -12.38 14.46
C GLN A 6 -4.87 -13.17 14.15
N LEU A 7 -4.38 -13.12 12.90
CA LEU A 7 -3.14 -13.79 12.51
C LEU A 7 -1.92 -13.19 13.23
N VAL A 8 -1.86 -11.86 13.38
CA VAL A 8 -0.80 -11.19 14.14
C VAL A 8 -0.82 -11.60 15.61
N ARG A 9 -2.00 -11.68 16.23
CA ARG A 9 -2.13 -12.17 17.61
C ARG A 9 -1.64 -13.61 17.74
N ALA A 10 -2.11 -14.51 16.89
CA ALA A 10 -1.66 -15.90 16.90
C ALA A 10 -0.13 -16.03 16.70
N ALA A 11 0.47 -15.18 15.87
CA ALA A 11 1.93 -15.13 15.68
C ALA A 11 2.70 -14.49 16.86
N ASN A 12 2.04 -13.63 17.65
CA ASN A 12 2.61 -13.09 18.89
C ASN A 12 2.61 -14.11 20.03
N ASP A 13 1.67 -15.05 20.00
CA ASP A 13 1.57 -16.12 21.00
C ASP A 13 2.56 -17.28 20.74
N LEU A 14 3.28 -17.27 19.60
CA LEU A 14 4.32 -18.25 19.31
C LEU A 14 5.59 -17.95 20.13
N PRO A 15 6.27 -18.98 20.67
CA PRO A 15 7.59 -18.81 21.30
C PRO A 15 8.59 -18.18 20.34
N ARG A 16 9.35 -17.19 20.81
CA ARG A 16 10.33 -16.44 20.00
C ARG A 16 11.77 -16.55 20.50
N CYS A 17 11.95 -16.74 21.81
CA CYS A 17 13.23 -16.85 22.47
C CYS A 17 13.08 -17.52 23.85
N GLY A 18 14.21 -17.88 24.47
CA GLY A 18 14.25 -18.53 25.79
C GLY A 18 13.90 -20.02 25.77
N ASP A 19 13.78 -20.60 26.96
CA ASP A 19 13.69 -22.06 27.17
C ASP A 19 12.49 -22.70 26.44
N GLU A 20 11.35 -22.01 26.39
CA GLU A 20 10.15 -22.48 25.70
C GLU A 20 10.37 -22.57 24.18
N TYR A 21 11.07 -21.57 23.61
CA TYR A 21 11.45 -21.60 22.21
C TYR A 21 12.47 -22.70 21.93
N GLU A 22 13.50 -22.87 22.76
CA GLU A 22 14.50 -23.93 22.58
C GLU A 22 13.87 -25.32 22.62
N LEU A 23 12.93 -25.54 23.54
CA LEU A 23 12.17 -26.78 23.61
C LEU A 23 11.33 -26.99 22.35
N CYS A 24 10.57 -25.98 21.91
CA CYS A 24 9.81 -26.06 20.66
C CYS A 24 10.72 -26.31 19.45
N ASN A 25 11.88 -25.67 19.39
CA ASN A 25 12.86 -25.79 18.31
C ASN A 25 13.53 -27.17 18.26
N SER A 26 13.47 -27.96 19.34
CA SER A 26 13.90 -29.36 19.33
C SER A 26 12.98 -30.28 18.51
N PHE A 27 11.73 -29.85 18.26
CA PHE A 27 10.77 -30.61 17.46
C PHE A 27 10.83 -30.21 15.98
N CYS A 28 11.18 -31.18 15.13
CA CYS A 28 11.26 -30.98 13.67
C CYS A 28 9.97 -30.43 13.03
N ALA A 29 8.79 -30.78 13.58
CA ALA A 29 7.52 -30.24 13.09
C ALA A 29 7.40 -28.72 13.30
N PHE A 30 7.92 -28.21 14.42
CA PHE A 30 7.91 -26.78 14.74
C PHE A 30 8.88 -26.02 13.85
N THR A 31 10.12 -26.50 13.70
CA THR A 31 11.12 -25.86 12.84
C THR A 31 10.64 -25.79 11.39
N THR A 32 10.12 -26.90 10.87
CA THR A 32 9.53 -26.97 9.53
C THR A 32 8.37 -25.99 9.36
N PHE A 33 7.50 -25.88 10.39
CA PHE A 33 6.39 -24.93 10.37
C PHE A 33 6.90 -23.48 10.29
N VAL A 34 7.87 -23.11 11.12
CA VAL A 34 8.44 -21.75 11.15
C VAL A 34 9.05 -21.40 9.80
N GLU A 35 9.88 -22.28 9.22
CA GLU A 35 10.50 -22.11 7.91
C GLU A 35 9.46 -21.94 6.79
N GLN A 36 8.38 -22.73 6.82
CA GLN A 36 7.28 -22.62 5.86
C GLN A 36 6.54 -21.28 5.98
N GLN A 37 6.29 -20.81 7.21
CA GLN A 37 5.64 -19.51 7.42
C GLN A 37 6.53 -18.36 6.96
N GLU A 38 7.83 -18.41 7.27
CA GLU A 38 8.80 -17.42 6.83
C GLU A 38 8.87 -17.33 5.30
N THR A 39 8.99 -18.48 4.63
CA THR A 39 8.96 -18.58 3.17
C THR A 39 7.68 -17.98 2.60
N ARG A 40 6.52 -18.29 3.20
CA ARG A 40 5.22 -17.79 2.74
C ARG A 40 5.12 -16.27 2.88
N MET A 41 5.53 -15.71 4.02
CA MET A 41 5.54 -14.26 4.25
C MET A 41 6.47 -13.55 3.27
N ARG A 42 7.65 -14.10 3.02
CA ARG A 42 8.62 -13.55 2.06
C ARG A 42 8.06 -13.51 0.64
N LEU A 43 7.38 -14.57 0.20
CA LEU A 43 6.72 -14.60 -1.11
C LEU A 43 5.62 -13.54 -1.22
N MET A 44 4.78 -13.41 -0.18
CA MET A 44 3.73 -12.39 -0.15
C MET A 44 4.31 -10.97 -0.22
N LEU A 45 5.38 -10.69 0.53
CA LEU A 45 6.06 -9.39 0.48
C LEU A 45 6.68 -9.12 -0.89
N THR A 46 7.31 -10.13 -1.51
CA THR A 46 7.86 -10.01 -2.86
C THR A 46 6.77 -9.69 -3.90
N THR A 47 5.61 -10.33 -3.79
CA THR A 47 4.45 -10.04 -4.64
C THR A 47 3.93 -8.63 -4.40
N LEU A 48 3.83 -8.19 -3.13
CA LEU A 48 3.41 -6.84 -2.78
C LEU A 48 4.32 -5.80 -3.44
N MET A 49 5.64 -5.95 -3.28
CA MET A 49 6.66 -5.07 -3.87
C MET A 49 6.56 -4.98 -5.39
N ARG A 50 6.38 -6.14 -6.07
CA ARG A 50 6.21 -6.18 -7.52
C ARG A 50 4.94 -5.43 -7.94
N ASN A 51 3.83 -5.64 -7.24
CA ASN A 51 2.55 -5.00 -7.56
C ASN A 51 2.59 -3.49 -7.27
N THR A 52 3.33 -3.07 -6.25
CA THR A 52 3.53 -1.67 -5.91
C THR A 52 4.65 -1.02 -6.74
N GLY A 53 5.18 -1.73 -7.74
CA GLY A 53 6.20 -1.24 -8.66
C GLY A 53 7.49 -0.79 -7.98
N CYS A 54 7.74 -1.26 -6.76
CA CYS A 54 8.99 -1.01 -6.06
C CYS A 54 10.10 -1.83 -6.75
N PRO A 55 11.19 -1.20 -7.23
CA PRO A 55 12.24 -1.88 -7.98
C PRO A 55 13.15 -2.75 -7.08
N THR A 56 13.06 -2.58 -5.76
CA THR A 56 13.89 -3.28 -4.78
C THR A 56 13.62 -4.79 -4.78
N ARG A 57 14.66 -5.62 -4.55
CA ARG A 57 14.50 -7.07 -4.34
C ARG A 57 14.68 -7.41 -2.87
N LEU A 58 13.82 -8.27 -2.33
CA LEU A 58 13.99 -8.81 -0.97
C LEU A 58 15.30 -9.61 -0.86
N PRO A 59 16.08 -9.47 0.22
CA PRO A 59 17.27 -10.30 0.46
C PRO A 59 16.91 -11.78 0.57
N THR A 60 17.92 -12.65 0.45
CA THR A 60 17.81 -14.09 0.75
C THR A 60 17.72 -14.32 2.26
N LEU A 61 17.18 -15.47 2.70
CA LEU A 61 17.05 -15.78 4.14
C LEU A 61 18.40 -15.74 4.87
N ASP A 62 19.50 -16.01 4.16
CA ASP A 62 20.86 -15.97 4.74
C ASP A 62 21.44 -14.54 4.88
N SER A 63 20.66 -13.51 4.55
CA SER A 63 21.11 -12.12 4.60
C SER A 63 21.05 -11.57 6.03
N ASN A 64 21.88 -10.56 6.31
CA ASN A 64 21.83 -9.86 7.59
C ASN A 64 20.41 -9.34 7.86
N VAL A 65 19.89 -9.60 9.07
CA VAL A 65 18.57 -9.12 9.53
C VAL A 65 18.43 -7.62 9.34
N GLU A 66 19.50 -6.86 9.56
CA GLU A 66 19.50 -5.40 9.42
C GLU A 66 19.27 -4.95 7.97
N GLU A 67 19.91 -5.60 7.00
CA GLU A 67 19.69 -5.34 5.56
C GLU A 67 18.26 -5.70 5.15
N TYR A 68 17.69 -6.75 5.74
CA TYR A 68 16.30 -7.14 5.51
C TYR A 68 15.31 -6.09 6.04
N LEU A 69 15.57 -5.55 7.23
CA LEU A 69 14.76 -4.49 7.82
C LEU A 69 14.85 -3.19 7.01
N GLU A 70 16.05 -2.76 6.61
CA GLU A 70 16.21 -1.57 5.76
C GLU A 70 15.40 -1.67 4.47
N ARG A 71 15.43 -2.83 3.80
CA ARG A 71 14.66 -3.02 2.57
C ARG A 71 13.16 -3.02 2.81
N ILE A 72 12.68 -3.53 3.95
CA ILE A 72 11.25 -3.44 4.31
C ILE A 72 10.85 -1.98 4.49
N ILE A 73 11.64 -1.18 5.20
CA ILE A 73 11.37 0.24 5.42
C ILE A 73 11.28 0.98 4.08
N MET A 74 12.26 0.78 3.19
CA MET A 74 12.24 1.40 1.85
C MET A 74 10.99 1.04 1.03
N VAL A 75 10.51 -0.20 1.17
CA VAL A 75 9.29 -0.66 0.49
C VAL A 75 8.06 0.00 1.07
N ASP A 76 7.97 0.10 2.39
CA ASP A 76 6.87 0.75 3.09
C ASP A 76 6.76 2.21 2.67
N ASP A 77 7.88 2.94 2.67
CA ASP A 77 7.96 4.33 2.20
C ASP A 77 7.43 4.47 0.76
N HIS A 78 7.87 3.59 -0.15
CA HIS A 78 7.42 3.62 -1.54
C HIS A 78 5.92 3.28 -1.70
N VAL A 79 5.39 2.38 -0.88
CA VAL A 79 3.96 2.04 -0.87
C VAL A 79 3.13 3.23 -0.38
N VAL A 80 3.57 3.88 0.70
CA VAL A 80 2.91 5.06 1.26
C VAL A 80 2.98 6.23 0.27
N GLU A 81 4.13 6.50 -0.33
CA GLU A 81 4.29 7.55 -1.35
C GLU A 81 3.36 7.31 -2.54
N ARG A 82 3.29 6.07 -3.06
CA ARG A 82 2.38 5.73 -4.15
C ARG A 82 0.91 5.88 -3.74
N ALA A 83 0.53 5.48 -2.53
CA ALA A 83 -0.84 5.65 -2.03
C ALA A 83 -1.21 7.14 -1.89
N ASN A 84 -0.26 7.97 -1.46
CA ASN A 84 -0.41 9.42 -1.37
C ASN A 84 -0.53 10.06 -2.76
N LEU A 85 0.30 9.64 -3.72
CA LEU A 85 0.21 10.11 -5.11
C LEU A 85 -1.11 9.68 -5.76
N CYS A 86 -1.58 8.45 -5.55
CA CYS A 86 -2.86 7.99 -6.06
C CYS A 86 -4.04 8.75 -5.43
N SER A 87 -4.01 9.01 -4.12
CA SER A 87 -5.06 9.79 -3.47
C SER A 87 -5.05 11.25 -3.90
N GLN A 88 -3.88 11.87 -4.11
CA GLN A 88 -3.79 13.18 -4.76
C GLN A 88 -4.33 13.15 -6.18
N GLY A 89 -4.02 12.12 -6.97
CA GLY A 89 -4.58 11.94 -8.32
C GLY A 89 -6.11 11.84 -8.32
N ILE A 90 -6.69 11.07 -7.39
CA ILE A 90 -8.14 10.98 -7.21
C ILE A 90 -8.73 12.35 -6.84
N VAL A 91 -8.11 13.06 -5.90
CA VAL A 91 -8.55 14.40 -5.50
C VAL A 91 -8.45 15.40 -6.65
N MET A 92 -7.37 15.36 -7.44
CA MET A 92 -7.20 16.22 -8.61
C MET A 92 -8.19 15.88 -9.71
N ASP A 93 -8.46 14.59 -9.97
CA ASP A 93 -9.48 14.13 -10.92
C ASP A 93 -10.89 14.56 -10.46
N GLU A 94 -11.18 14.51 -9.16
CA GLU A 94 -12.42 15.02 -8.57
C GLU A 94 -12.54 16.54 -8.71
N LEU A 95 -11.46 17.29 -8.48
CA LEU A 95 -11.41 18.74 -8.68
C LEU A 95 -11.58 19.13 -10.15
N ASP A 96 -10.92 18.43 -11.07
CA ASP A 96 -11.06 18.64 -12.52
C ASP A 96 -12.46 18.25 -13.02
N ARG A 97 -13.12 17.28 -12.38
CA ARG A 97 -14.50 16.92 -12.69
C ARG A 97 -15.48 17.98 -12.15
N ALA A 98 -15.30 18.45 -10.92
CA ALA A 98 -16.10 19.53 -10.35
C ALA A 98 -15.94 20.85 -11.14
N GLY A 99 -14.71 21.21 -11.51
CA GLY A 99 -14.42 22.40 -12.31
C GLY A 99 -14.95 22.36 -13.75
N ARG A 100 -15.30 21.17 -14.26
CA ARG A 100 -16.00 21.00 -15.55
C ARG A 100 -17.53 21.05 -15.41
N ASP A 101 -18.07 20.61 -14.28
CA ASP A 101 -19.51 20.66 -14.00
C ASP A 101 -19.99 22.08 -13.64
N ASP A 102 -19.12 22.95 -13.12
CA ASP A 102 -19.41 24.38 -12.86
C ASP A 102 -19.39 25.26 -14.14
N VAL A 103 -19.14 24.69 -15.33
CA VAL A 103 -19.19 25.38 -16.64
C VAL A 103 -20.48 25.05 -17.40
N ALA A 104 -21.57 24.76 -16.69
CA ALA A 104 -22.90 24.69 -17.27
C ALA A 104 -23.73 25.93 -16.87
N GLU A 105 -24.08 26.72 -17.88
CA GLU A 105 -24.94 27.93 -17.84
C GLU A 105 -24.24 29.28 -17.58
N LEU A 106 -23.32 29.67 -18.46
CA LEU A 106 -23.32 31.07 -18.91
C LEU A 106 -24.58 31.29 -19.75
N PRO A 107 -25.54 32.16 -19.34
CA PRO A 107 -26.68 32.48 -20.17
C PRO A 107 -26.17 33.10 -21.46
N LYS A 108 -26.44 32.46 -22.60
CA LYS A 108 -26.11 33.00 -23.91
C LYS A 108 -26.82 34.34 -24.05
N THR A 109 -26.07 35.44 -23.99
CA THR A 109 -26.58 36.77 -24.35
C THR A 109 -27.03 36.71 -25.79
N VAL A 110 -28.34 36.73 -26.00
CA VAL A 110 -28.96 36.85 -27.31
C VAL A 110 -28.55 38.21 -27.88
N ILE A 111 -27.66 38.19 -28.88
CA ILE A 111 -27.36 39.37 -29.70
C ILE A 111 -28.57 39.57 -30.61
N GLY A 112 -29.52 40.37 -30.14
CA GLY A 112 -30.78 40.62 -30.83
C GLY A 112 -31.54 41.74 -30.12
N ALA A 113 -30.97 42.93 -30.09
CA ALA A 113 -31.71 44.15 -29.74
C ALA A 113 -31.39 45.21 -30.79
N GLU A 114 -32.37 45.40 -31.65
CA GLU A 114 -32.40 46.29 -32.80
C GLU A 114 -32.28 47.74 -32.34
N SER A 115 -31.34 48.49 -32.91
CA SER A 115 -31.18 49.92 -32.65
C SER A 115 -32.37 50.69 -33.22
N THR A 116 -33.29 51.11 -32.36
CA THR A 116 -34.30 52.14 -32.68
C THR A 116 -33.93 53.42 -31.94
N ARG A 117 -33.07 54.24 -32.55
CA ARG A 117 -33.03 55.67 -32.21
C ARG A 117 -32.90 56.53 -33.46
N LYS A 118 -34.06 56.94 -33.97
CA LYS A 118 -34.21 58.18 -34.74
C LYS A 118 -34.11 59.35 -33.75
N ARG A 119 -33.15 60.25 -33.93
CA ARG A 119 -33.37 61.68 -34.16
C ARG A 119 -32.04 62.40 -34.39
#